data_AF-A0A518DQ23-F1
#
_entry.id   AF-A0A518DQ23-F1
#
_cell.length_a   1.000
_cell.length_b   1.000
_cell.length_c   1.000
_cell.angle_alpha   90.00
_cell.angle_beta   90.00
_cell.angle_gamma   90.00
#
_symmetry.space_group_name_H-M   'P 1'
#
loop_
_entity.id
_entity.type
_entity.pdbx_description
1 polymer ?
#
loop_
_entity_poly.entity_id
_entity_poly.type
_entity_poly.pdbx_seq_one_letter_code
_entity_poly.pdbx_strand_id
1 'polypeptide(L)'
;MNIARTTLTAIVTLLLLSTAQAARADYYDHLDELALDVQLQARQLTQEFGEHYAHTRDIGHLMSDAASLNAQAARLHMMAHLRLAPYQLEAQVDAIDELVHHLERLLSHIESGARFGGFHGHVHGDTRHVQAQMDRLESDVHHLRSDIKALTPPPVYRRHDRFGRFYDGYHGHRH
;
A
#
# COMPACT_ATOMS: atom_id res chain seq x y z
N MET A 1 -10.35 -11.06 49.79
CA MET A 1 -9.92 -11.92 48.66
C MET A 1 -10.01 -11.20 47.30
N ASN A 2 -9.81 -9.87 47.24
CA ASN A 2 -10.00 -9.08 46.01
C ASN A 2 -8.69 -8.62 45.36
N ILE A 3 -7.59 -8.56 46.13
CA ILE A 3 -6.28 -8.08 45.66
C ILE A 3 -5.64 -9.07 44.68
N ALA A 4 -5.82 -10.38 44.89
CA ALA A 4 -5.29 -11.43 44.01
C ALA A 4 -5.98 -11.46 42.62
N ARG A 5 -7.23 -11.00 42.52
CA ARG A 5 -7.95 -10.92 41.24
C ARG A 5 -7.56 -9.68 40.45
N THR A 6 -7.26 -8.56 41.12
CA THR A 6 -6.86 -7.30 40.45
C THR A 6 -5.41 -7.32 39.96
N THR A 7 -4.51 -8.05 40.63
CA THR A 7 -3.12 -8.20 40.16
C THR A 7 -3.02 -9.13 38.95
N LEU A 8 -3.80 -10.22 38.91
CA LEU A 8 -3.85 -11.14 37.78
C LEU A 8 -4.39 -10.49 36.51
N THR A 9 -5.44 -9.66 36.60
CA THR A 9 -5.94 -8.91 35.43
C THR A 9 -4.94 -7.87 34.94
N ALA A 10 -4.24 -7.16 35.84
CA ALA A 10 -3.25 -6.15 35.46
C ALA A 10 -2.04 -6.74 34.71
N ILE A 11 -1.60 -7.95 35.08
CA ILE A 11 -0.49 -8.65 34.41
C ILE A 11 -0.91 -9.11 33.00
N VAL A 12 -2.14 -9.61 32.85
CA VAL A 12 -2.67 -10.06 31.56
C VAL A 12 -2.86 -8.88 30.60
N THR A 13 -3.36 -7.73 31.05
CA THR A 13 -3.44 -6.52 30.19
C THR A 13 -2.07 -5.99 29.81
N LEU A 14 -1.07 -6.05 30.70
CA LEU A 14 0.29 -5.61 30.38
C LEU A 14 0.97 -6.52 29.33
N LEU A 15 0.76 -7.84 29.42
CA LEU A 15 1.24 -8.83 28.43
C LEU A 15 0.55 -8.68 27.07
N LEU A 16 -0.76 -8.39 27.04
CA LEU A 16 -1.49 -8.18 25.79
C LEU A 16 -1.09 -6.86 25.09
N LEU A 17 -0.70 -5.84 25.87
CA LEU A 17 -0.23 -4.57 25.32
C LEU A 17 1.15 -4.71 24.66
N SER A 18 2.05 -5.50 25.23
CA SER A 18 3.40 -5.68 24.66
C SER A 18 3.37 -6.46 23.35
N THR A 19 2.53 -7.49 23.22
CA THR A 19 2.40 -8.27 21.99
C THR A 19 1.82 -7.46 20.83
N ALA A 20 0.89 -6.54 21.11
CA ALA A 20 0.31 -5.67 20.07
C ALA A 20 1.31 -4.61 19.57
N GLN A 21 2.20 -4.14 20.45
CA GLN A 21 3.25 -3.18 20.08
C GLN A 21 4.34 -3.84 19.22
N ALA A 22 4.72 -5.09 19.53
CA ALA A 22 5.68 -5.86 18.76
C ALA A 22 5.19 -6.13 17.34
N ALA A 23 3.97 -6.68 17.19
CA ALA A 23 3.39 -6.93 15.87
C ALA A 23 3.29 -5.65 15.01
N ARG A 24 2.99 -4.50 15.63
CA ARG A 24 2.99 -3.20 14.92
C ARG A 24 4.38 -2.76 14.47
N ALA A 25 5.40 -2.98 15.27
CA ALA A 25 6.77 -2.68 14.88
C ALA A 25 7.18 -3.55 13.68
N ASP A 26 6.85 -4.84 13.72
CA ASP A 26 7.13 -5.78 12.62
C ASP A 26 6.49 -5.32 11.30
N TYR A 27 5.26 -4.80 11.32
CA TYR A 27 4.62 -4.24 10.12
C TYR A 27 5.34 -3.01 9.56
N TYR A 28 5.82 -2.09 10.41
CA TYR A 28 6.57 -0.92 9.92
C TYR A 28 7.91 -1.32 9.32
N ASP A 29 8.58 -2.31 9.92
CA ASP A 29 9.88 -2.79 9.44
C ASP A 29 9.70 -3.53 8.10
N HIS A 30 8.63 -4.32 7.92
CA HIS A 30 8.30 -4.95 6.63
C HIS A 30 7.86 -3.94 5.55
N LEU A 31 7.09 -2.90 5.93
CA LEU A 31 6.76 -1.79 5.03
C LEU A 31 8.01 -1.05 4.55
N ASP A 32 8.99 -0.87 5.43
CA ASP A 32 10.27 -0.23 5.12
C ASP A 32 11.07 -1.03 4.08
N GLU A 33 11.12 -2.36 4.26
CA GLU A 33 11.76 -3.30 3.35
C GLU A 33 11.07 -3.34 1.98
N LEU A 34 9.75 -3.53 1.94
CA LEU A 34 9.00 -3.53 0.68
C LEU A 34 9.11 -2.21 -0.08
N ALA A 35 9.09 -1.07 0.62
CA ALA A 35 9.25 0.24 -0.03
C ALA A 35 10.66 0.40 -0.63
N LEU A 36 11.69 -0.15 0.03
CA LEU A 36 13.04 -0.21 -0.52
C LEU A 36 13.10 -1.12 -1.75
N ASP A 37 12.45 -2.27 -1.73
CA ASP A 37 12.41 -3.18 -2.88
C ASP A 37 11.72 -2.56 -4.09
N VAL A 38 10.59 -1.87 -3.91
CA VAL A 38 9.93 -1.10 -4.96
C VAL A 38 10.86 -0.02 -5.51
N GLN A 39 11.59 0.67 -4.64
CA GLN A 39 12.55 1.70 -5.03
C GLN A 39 13.70 1.11 -5.89
N LEU A 40 14.27 -0.02 -5.47
CA LEU A 40 15.33 -0.71 -6.20
C LEU A 40 14.83 -1.20 -7.56
N GLN A 41 13.64 -1.79 -7.61
CA GLN A 41 13.01 -2.22 -8.86
C GLN A 41 12.73 -1.04 -9.80
N ALA A 42 12.26 0.10 -9.30
CA ALA A 42 12.05 1.28 -10.14
C ALA A 42 13.34 1.82 -10.77
N ARG A 43 14.47 1.73 -10.06
CA ARG A 43 15.80 2.07 -10.62
C ARG A 43 16.22 1.08 -11.69
N GLN A 44 15.98 -0.22 -11.46
CA GLN A 44 16.27 -1.23 -12.45
C GLN A 44 15.42 -1.03 -13.72
N LEU A 45 14.13 -0.70 -13.59
CA LEU A 45 13.28 -0.37 -14.76
C LEU A 45 13.87 0.77 -15.60
N THR A 46 14.50 1.76 -14.98
CA THR A 46 15.15 2.86 -15.72
C THR A 46 16.29 2.34 -16.62
N GLN A 47 17.02 1.33 -16.16
CA GLN A 47 18.05 0.66 -16.96
C GLN A 47 17.41 -0.14 -18.09
N GLU A 48 16.42 -0.99 -17.77
CA GLU A 48 15.70 -1.82 -18.74
C GLU A 48 15.03 -0.99 -19.83
N PHE A 49 14.45 0.16 -19.49
CA PHE A 49 13.84 1.08 -20.46
C PHE A 49 14.89 1.70 -21.39
N GLY A 50 16.05 2.08 -20.85
CA GLY A 50 17.18 2.55 -21.65
C GLY A 50 17.76 1.49 -22.59
N GLU A 51 17.68 0.21 -22.23
CA GLU A 51 18.20 -0.89 -23.06
C GLU A 51 17.20 -1.35 -24.12
N HIS A 52 15.94 -1.58 -23.73
CA HIS A 52 14.96 -2.23 -24.57
C HIS A 52 14.03 -1.25 -25.31
N TYR A 53 13.81 -0.06 -24.76
CA TYR A 53 12.77 0.87 -25.22
C TYR A 53 13.33 2.19 -25.75
N ALA A 54 14.66 2.35 -25.83
CA ALA A 54 15.31 3.60 -26.24
C ALA A 54 14.85 4.15 -27.60
N HIS A 55 14.43 3.28 -28.53
CA HIS A 55 13.98 3.67 -29.87
C HIS A 55 12.47 3.77 -30.01
N THR A 56 11.76 3.80 -28.88
CA THR A 56 10.32 4.03 -28.84
C THR A 56 10.06 5.53 -28.68
N ARG A 57 8.91 6.01 -29.16
CA ARG A 57 8.53 7.43 -29.00
C ARG A 57 8.25 7.81 -27.55
N ASP A 58 7.84 6.82 -26.75
CA ASP A 58 7.38 6.99 -25.39
C ASP A 58 8.48 6.78 -24.34
N ILE A 59 9.75 6.60 -24.74
CA ILE A 59 10.87 6.42 -23.82
C ILE A 59 10.95 7.55 -22.78
N GLY A 60 10.67 8.78 -23.18
CA GLY A 60 10.66 9.92 -22.24
C GLY A 60 9.62 9.75 -21.13
N HIS A 61 8.44 9.21 -21.46
CA HIS A 61 7.38 8.95 -20.49
C HIS A 61 7.76 7.78 -19.59
N LEU A 62 8.25 6.66 -20.15
CA LEU A 62 8.74 5.52 -19.38
C LEU A 62 9.80 5.92 -18.34
N MET A 63 10.79 6.72 -18.76
CA MET A 63 11.86 7.18 -17.87
C MET A 63 11.32 8.15 -16.80
N SER A 64 10.40 9.04 -17.16
CA SER A 64 9.74 9.96 -16.23
C SER A 64 8.94 9.22 -15.16
N ASP A 65 8.18 8.20 -15.56
CA ASP A 65 7.32 7.43 -14.67
C ASP A 65 8.15 6.52 -13.76
N ALA A 66 9.20 5.86 -14.27
CA ALA A 66 10.13 5.09 -13.45
C ALA A 66 10.86 5.97 -12.42
N ALA A 67 11.29 7.16 -12.82
CA ALA A 67 11.91 8.12 -11.91
C ALA A 67 10.92 8.60 -10.83
N SER A 68 9.67 8.85 -11.22
CA SER A 68 8.59 9.22 -10.30
C SER A 68 8.29 8.10 -9.32
N LEU A 69 8.21 6.85 -9.80
CA LEU A 69 8.01 5.66 -8.97
C LEU A 69 9.14 5.50 -7.95
N ASN A 70 10.40 5.61 -8.37
CA ASN A 70 11.55 5.58 -7.46
C ASN A 70 11.48 6.69 -6.39
N ALA A 71 11.06 7.90 -6.77
CA ALA A 71 10.93 9.01 -5.82
C ALA A 71 9.77 8.79 -4.81
N GLN A 72 8.65 8.23 -5.26
CA GLN A 72 7.51 7.89 -4.40
C GLN A 72 7.86 6.75 -3.43
N ALA A 73 8.54 5.70 -3.91
CA ALA A 73 9.00 4.58 -3.09
C ALA A 73 10.01 5.02 -2.03
N ALA A 74 10.97 5.90 -2.39
CA ALA A 74 11.90 6.48 -1.43
C ALA A 74 11.20 7.31 -0.35
N ARG A 75 10.13 8.03 -0.72
CA ARG A 75 9.29 8.73 0.27
C ARG A 75 8.58 7.75 1.18
N LEU A 76 7.96 6.70 0.64
CA LEU A 76 7.28 5.68 1.43
C LEU A 76 8.24 4.99 2.41
N HIS A 77 9.42 4.60 1.95
CA HIS A 77 10.50 4.03 2.76
C HIS A 77 10.81 4.93 3.96
N MET A 78 11.10 6.21 3.71
CA MET A 78 11.31 7.18 4.80
C MET A 78 10.09 7.31 5.73
N MET A 79 8.87 7.29 5.21
CA MET A 79 7.64 7.39 6.03
C MET A 79 7.42 6.16 6.91
N ALA A 80 7.72 4.97 6.39
CA ALA A 80 7.66 3.70 7.13
C ALA A 80 8.73 3.66 8.22
N HIS A 81 9.96 4.04 7.89
CA HIS A 81 11.06 4.18 8.84
C HIS A 81 10.74 5.16 9.98
N LEU A 82 10.15 6.32 9.66
CA LEU A 82 9.69 7.31 10.64
C LEU A 82 8.38 6.93 11.34
N ARG A 83 7.79 5.79 10.98
CA ARG A 83 6.55 5.23 11.53
C ARG A 83 5.39 6.24 11.50
N LEU A 84 5.22 6.92 10.37
CA LEU A 84 4.15 7.90 10.17
C LEU A 84 2.77 7.25 10.21
N ALA A 85 1.73 8.08 10.32
CA ALA A 85 0.37 7.60 10.49
C ALA A 85 -0.10 6.77 9.28
N PRO A 86 -0.85 5.66 9.48
CA PRO A 86 -1.25 4.75 8.41
C PRO A 86 -1.95 5.42 7.22
N TYR A 87 -2.79 6.43 7.46
CA TYR A 87 -3.48 7.15 6.37
C TYR A 87 -2.52 7.90 5.43
N GLN A 88 -1.35 8.34 5.94
CA GLN A 88 -0.33 8.99 5.12
C GLN A 88 0.38 7.96 4.25
N LEU A 89 0.68 6.79 4.81
CA LEU A 89 1.25 5.66 4.07
C LEU A 89 0.29 5.17 3.00
N GLU A 90 -1.02 5.10 3.31
CA GLU A 90 -2.06 4.68 2.37
C GLU A 90 -2.12 5.59 1.14
N ALA A 91 -2.21 6.91 1.35
CA ALA A 91 -2.18 7.88 0.25
C ALA A 91 -0.89 7.78 -0.60
N GLN A 92 0.23 7.46 0.04
CA GLN A 92 1.51 7.29 -0.64
C GLN A 92 1.57 5.99 -1.44
N VAL A 93 1.02 4.89 -0.94
CA VAL A 93 0.91 3.61 -1.67
C VAL A 93 -0.07 3.72 -2.82
N ASP A 94 -1.18 4.44 -2.67
CA ASP A 94 -2.13 4.68 -3.76
C ASP A 94 -1.47 5.42 -4.93
N ALA A 95 -0.59 6.39 -4.65
CA ALA A 95 0.17 7.10 -5.68
C ALA A 95 1.21 6.19 -6.38
N ILE A 96 1.76 5.20 -5.68
CA ILE A 96 2.68 4.21 -6.26
C ILE A 96 1.89 3.23 -7.15
N ASP A 97 0.77 2.71 -6.66
CA ASP A 97 -0.16 1.80 -7.36
C ASP A 97 -0.63 2.39 -8.70
N GLU A 98 -1.02 3.68 -8.70
CA GLU A 98 -1.43 4.38 -9.91
C GLU A 98 -0.29 4.46 -10.95
N LEU A 99 0.94 4.72 -10.51
CA LEU A 99 2.12 4.79 -11.38
C LEU A 99 2.49 3.41 -11.95
N VAL A 100 2.42 2.35 -11.15
CA VAL A 100 2.68 0.97 -11.61
C VAL A 100 1.68 0.61 -12.70
N HIS A 101 0.39 0.83 -12.47
CA HIS A 101 -0.63 0.58 -13.49
C HIS A 101 -0.51 1.48 -14.72
N HIS A 102 0.00 2.71 -14.57
CA HIS A 102 0.30 3.57 -15.71
C HIS A 102 1.42 2.99 -16.58
N LEU A 103 2.52 2.57 -15.94
CA LEU A 103 3.65 1.93 -16.62
C LEU A 103 3.22 0.65 -17.35
N GLU A 104 2.39 -0.20 -16.73
CA GLU A 104 1.87 -1.42 -17.37
C GLU A 104 1.08 -1.14 -18.65
N ARG A 105 0.18 -0.14 -18.60
CA ARG A 105 -0.60 0.27 -19.76
C ARG A 105 0.30 0.84 -20.86
N LEU A 106 1.30 1.64 -20.48
CA LEU A 106 2.23 2.24 -21.42
C LEU A 106 3.11 1.19 -22.09
N LEU A 107 3.66 0.24 -21.34
CA LEU A 107 4.43 -0.89 -21.88
C LEU A 107 3.57 -1.74 -22.81
N SER A 108 2.36 -2.10 -22.40
CA SER A 108 1.42 -2.85 -23.24
C SER A 108 1.10 -2.13 -24.55
N HIS A 109 0.94 -0.80 -24.50
CA HIS A 109 0.72 0.04 -25.67
C HIS A 109 1.93 0.02 -26.62
N ILE A 110 3.14 0.21 -26.09
CA ILE A 110 4.38 0.22 -26.87
C ILE A 110 4.64 -1.14 -27.50
N GLU A 111 4.54 -2.23 -26.73
CA GLU A 111 4.81 -3.59 -27.21
C GLU A 111 3.79 -4.04 -28.27
N SER A 112 2.50 -3.77 -28.06
CA SER A 112 1.49 -4.04 -29.08
C SER A 112 1.73 -3.22 -30.34
N GLY A 113 2.07 -1.94 -30.18
CA GLY A 113 2.44 -1.05 -31.25
C GLY A 113 3.61 -1.52 -32.10
N ALA A 114 4.68 -1.98 -31.46
CA ALA A 114 5.86 -2.53 -32.11
C ALA A 114 5.56 -3.84 -32.87
N ARG A 115 4.67 -4.69 -32.34
CA ARG A 115 4.28 -5.96 -32.98
C ARG A 115 3.42 -5.79 -34.23
N PHE A 116 2.51 -4.82 -34.22
CA PHE A 116 1.55 -4.63 -35.32
C PHE A 116 1.92 -3.53 -36.31
N GLY A 117 3.14 -2.96 -36.21
CA GLY A 117 3.68 -1.99 -37.17
C GLY A 117 3.01 -0.60 -37.11
N GLY A 118 2.32 -0.28 -36.02
CA GLY A 118 1.55 0.96 -35.88
C GLY A 118 2.37 2.22 -35.55
N PHE A 119 3.66 2.08 -35.23
CA PHE A 119 4.50 3.19 -34.76
C PHE A 119 5.88 3.26 -35.42
N HIS A 120 6.44 4.47 -35.49
CA HIS A 120 7.84 4.69 -35.80
C HIS A 120 8.68 4.41 -34.55
N GLY A 121 9.20 3.19 -34.44
CA GLY A 121 10.04 2.73 -33.34
C GLY A 121 10.08 1.20 -33.27
N HIS A 122 10.97 0.64 -32.45
CA HIS A 122 10.98 -0.78 -32.15
C HIS A 122 11.48 -1.04 -30.73
N VAL A 123 11.07 -2.17 -30.18
CA VAL A 123 11.55 -2.71 -28.91
C VAL A 123 12.71 -3.65 -29.22
N HIS A 124 13.82 -3.53 -28.50
CA HIS A 124 14.99 -4.38 -28.67
C HIS A 124 14.91 -5.62 -27.78
N GLY A 125 15.30 -6.77 -28.32
CA GLY A 125 15.48 -7.99 -27.54
C GLY A 125 14.17 -8.59 -27.00
N ASP A 126 14.34 -9.47 -26.01
CA ASP A 126 13.25 -10.10 -25.27
C ASP A 126 12.93 -9.24 -24.04
N THR A 127 11.66 -8.86 -23.84
CA THR A 127 11.20 -8.01 -22.72
C THR A 127 10.44 -8.78 -21.65
N ARG A 128 10.41 -10.12 -21.70
CA ARG A 128 9.72 -10.94 -20.69
C ARG A 128 10.21 -10.70 -19.27
N HIS A 129 11.48 -10.35 -19.07
CA HIS A 129 12.01 -10.01 -17.75
C HIS A 129 11.47 -8.66 -17.24
N VAL A 130 11.25 -7.68 -18.12
CA VAL A 130 10.62 -6.41 -17.77
C VAL A 130 9.17 -6.64 -17.33
N GLN A 131 8.43 -7.51 -18.03
CA GLN A 131 7.09 -7.92 -17.62
C GLN A 131 7.11 -8.60 -16.24
N ALA A 132 8.00 -9.57 -16.04
CA ALA A 132 8.14 -10.24 -14.75
C ALA A 132 8.56 -9.29 -13.61
N GLN A 133 9.26 -8.21 -13.93
CA GLN A 133 9.61 -7.16 -12.96
C GLN A 133 8.39 -6.28 -12.63
N MET A 134 7.54 -5.97 -13.60
CA MET A 134 6.27 -5.27 -13.34
C MET A 134 5.33 -6.11 -12.47
N ASP A 135 5.21 -7.41 -12.73
CA ASP A 135 4.39 -8.32 -11.91
C ASP A 135 4.84 -8.36 -10.44
N ARG A 136 6.17 -8.30 -10.20
CA ARG A 136 6.73 -8.23 -8.85
C ARG A 136 6.42 -6.89 -8.19
N LEU A 137 6.59 -5.78 -8.91
CA LEU A 137 6.23 -4.45 -8.42
C LEU A 137 4.75 -4.38 -8.01
N GLU A 138 3.83 -4.91 -8.81
CA GLU A 138 2.41 -4.97 -8.46
C GLU A 138 2.18 -5.79 -7.19
N SER A 139 2.81 -6.96 -7.08
CA SER A 139 2.73 -7.81 -5.88
C SER A 139 3.24 -7.09 -4.63
N ASP A 140 4.37 -6.40 -4.71
CA ASP A 140 4.97 -5.67 -3.58
C ASP A 140 4.08 -4.52 -3.15
N VAL A 141 3.47 -3.79 -4.10
CA VAL A 141 2.48 -2.74 -3.81
C VAL A 141 1.24 -3.30 -3.12
N HIS A 142 0.77 -4.48 -3.53
CA HIS A 142 -0.32 -5.16 -2.85
C HIS A 142 0.04 -5.60 -1.43
N HIS A 143 1.28 -6.03 -1.20
CA HIS A 143 1.77 -6.33 0.15
C HIS A 143 1.86 -5.07 1.03
N LEU A 144 2.40 -3.97 0.50
CA LEU A 144 2.41 -2.66 1.17
C LEU A 144 0.99 -2.25 1.61
N ARG A 145 0.02 -2.36 0.71
CA ARG A 145 -1.39 -2.04 1.00
C ARG A 145 -1.99 -2.96 2.07
N SER A 146 -1.62 -4.24 2.07
CA SER A 146 -2.09 -5.21 3.06
C SER A 146 -1.54 -4.91 4.47
N ASP A 147 -0.27 -4.54 4.57
CA ASP A 147 0.36 -4.20 5.85
C ASP A 147 -0.17 -2.90 6.44
N ILE A 148 -0.40 -1.88 5.61
CA ILE A 148 -1.04 -0.62 6.06
C ILE A 148 -2.45 -0.88 6.59
N LYS A 149 -3.20 -1.77 5.95
CA LYS A 149 -4.52 -2.19 6.45
C LYS A 149 -4.40 -2.89 7.82
N ALA A 150 -3.37 -3.71 8.02
CA ALA A 150 -3.13 -4.36 9.30
C ALA A 150 -2.74 -3.37 10.42
N LEU A 151 -2.10 -2.24 10.07
CA LEU A 151 -1.81 -1.15 11.01
C LEU A 151 -3.05 -0.35 11.40
N THR A 152 -4.05 -0.29 10.53
CA THR A 152 -5.26 0.51 10.71
C THR A 152 -6.24 -0.22 11.63
N PRO A 153 -6.56 0.33 12.81
CA PRO A 153 -7.51 -0.32 13.71
C PRO A 153 -8.89 -0.43 13.03
N PRO A 154 -9.63 -1.53 13.23
CA PRO A 154 -10.95 -1.69 12.66
C PRO A 154 -11.85 -0.52 13.11
N PRO A 155 -12.78 -0.06 12.26
CA PRO A 155 -13.70 1.00 12.62
C PRO A 155 -14.44 0.56 13.88
N VAL A 156 -14.27 1.32 14.97
CA VAL A 156 -15.03 1.10 16.20
C VAL A 156 -16.47 1.47 15.87
N TYR A 157 -17.29 0.48 15.52
CA TYR A 157 -18.74 0.65 15.48
C TYR A 157 -19.18 1.03 16.90
N ARG A 158 -19.32 2.34 17.13
CA ARG A 158 -19.87 2.88 18.36
C ARG A 158 -21.35 2.50 18.36
N ARG A 159 -21.64 1.33 18.91
CA ARG A 159 -22.98 0.83 19.16
C ARG A 159 -23.68 1.87 20.04
N HIS A 160 -24.53 2.69 19.44
CA HIS A 160 -25.48 3.50 20.18
C HIS A 160 -26.53 2.53 20.76
N ASP A 161 -26.15 1.78 21.79
CA ASP A 161 -27.07 1.05 22.65
C ASP A 161 -27.83 2.08 23.48
N ARG A 162 -28.81 2.75 22.85
CA ARG A 162 -29.85 3.51 23.52
C ARG A 162 -30.83 2.48 24.09
N PHE A 163 -30.44 1.85 25.19
CA PHE A 163 -31.35 1.06 26.02
C PHE A 163 -32.57 1.91 26.40
N GLY A 164 -33.73 1.30 26.25
CA GLY A 164 -35.03 1.93 26.44
C GLY A 164 -35.25 2.44 27.87
N ARG A 165 -35.87 3.61 27.95
CA ARG A 165 -36.78 3.93 29.05
C ARG A 165 -38.19 3.54 28.61
N PHE A 166 -38.60 2.39 29.11
CA PHE A 166 -39.92 2.01 29.57
C PHE A 166 -41.11 2.93 29.23
N TYR A 167 -42.11 2.29 28.62
CA TYR A 167 -43.53 2.61 28.72
C TYR A 167 -43.94 2.87 30.18
N ASP A 168 -44.47 4.06 30.44
CA ASP A 168 -45.46 4.35 31.49
C ASP A 168 -46.03 5.76 31.14
N GLY A 169 -47.31 6.05 30.96
CA GLY A 169 -48.52 5.27 31.06
C GLY A 169 -49.63 5.97 30.25
N TYR A 170 -50.58 5.16 29.77
CA TYR A 170 -51.88 5.62 29.30
C TYR A 170 -52.72 6.06 30.50
N HIS A 171 -53.27 7.28 30.46
CA HIS A 171 -54.57 7.75 31.00
C HIS A 171 -54.60 9.27 30.71
N GLY A 172 -55.38 9.81 29.77
CA GLY A 172 -56.85 9.83 29.75
C GLY A 172 -57.31 11.17 30.33
N HIS A 173 -57.87 12.07 29.51
CA HIS A 173 -59.19 12.69 29.74
C HIS A 173 -59.53 13.74 28.66
N ARG A 174 -60.69 13.51 28.04
CA ARG A 174 -61.52 14.52 27.39
C ARG A 174 -61.98 15.54 28.43
N HIS A 175 -62.06 16.80 28.05
CA HIS A 175 -63.26 17.64 28.16
C HIS A 175 -63.18 18.72 27.09
#